data_AF-A0A257KZW5-F1
#
_entry.id   AF-A0A257KZW5-F1
#
_cell.length_a   1.000
_cell.length_b   1.000
_cell.length_c   1.000
_cell.angle_alpha   90.00
_cell.angle_beta   90.00
_cell.angle_gamma   90.00
#
_symmetry.space_group_name_H-M   'P 1'
#
loop_
_entity.id
_entity.type
_entity.pdbx_description
1 polymer ?
#
loop_
_entity_poly.entity_id
_entity_poly.type
_entity_poly.pdbx_seq_one_letter_code
_entity_poly.pdbx_strand_id
1 'polypeptide(L)' 'MLASAAALALSGAVQAQNQAALTADAKTPGDVLTYGMGYNNQRYSPLKQIDSGNAAKLAPVWSYSLNNAQGQES' A
#
# COMPACT_ATOMS: atom_id res chain seq x y z
N MET A 1 -46.53 4.72 8.93
CA MET A 1 -45.55 5.30 9.87
C MET A 1 -44.99 4.17 10.72
N LEU A 2 -43.66 4.05 10.73
CA LEU A 2 -42.80 3.25 11.63
C LEU A 2 -42.83 1.71 11.54
N ALA A 3 -41.77 1.16 10.95
CA ALA A 3 -40.96 0.13 11.62
C ALA A 3 -39.50 0.32 11.16
N SER A 4 -38.68 0.81 12.08
CA SER A 4 -37.30 1.26 11.87
C SER A 4 -36.30 0.10 11.77
N ALA A 5 -35.33 0.30 10.87
CA ALA A 5 -33.90 0.03 10.99
C ALA A 5 -33.40 -1.15 11.85
N ALA A 6 -32.74 -2.11 11.17
CA ALA A 6 -31.70 -2.94 11.77
C ALA A 6 -30.55 -3.13 10.75
N ALA A 7 -29.84 -2.05 10.43
CA ALA A 7 -28.51 -2.15 9.83
C ALA A 7 -27.49 -2.14 10.98
N LEU A 8 -27.28 -3.31 11.60
CA LEU A 8 -26.22 -3.47 12.59
C LEU A 8 -24.87 -3.39 11.88
N ALA A 9 -24.10 -2.40 12.32
CA ALA A 9 -22.82 -2.00 11.78
C ALA A 9 -21.80 -3.16 11.76
N LEU A 10 -21.38 -3.57 10.56
CA LEU A 10 -20.04 -4.12 10.36
C LEU A 10 -19.05 -2.97 10.16
N SER A 11 -18.89 -2.13 11.17
CA SER A 11 -17.69 -1.30 11.26
C SER A 11 -16.55 -2.20 11.72
N GLY A 12 -15.95 -2.94 10.78
CA GLY A 12 -14.64 -3.55 10.99
C GLY A 12 -13.67 -2.46 11.47
N ALA A 13 -12.78 -2.81 12.40
CA ALA A 13 -11.81 -1.87 12.94
C ALA A 13 -10.89 -1.34 11.83
N VAL A 14 -11.25 -0.20 11.23
CA VAL A 14 -10.35 0.55 10.36
C VAL A 14 -9.27 1.11 11.26
N GLN A 15 -8.13 0.41 11.32
CA GLN A 15 -6.94 0.92 11.97
C GLN A 15 -6.38 2.02 11.07
N ALA A 16 -6.52 3.28 11.50
CA ALA A 16 -5.81 4.38 10.87
C ALA A 16 -4.29 4.17 11.02
N GLN A 17 -3.52 4.72 10.07
CA GLN A 17 -2.08 4.76 10.19
C GLN A 17 -1.68 5.43 11.51
N ASN A 18 -0.81 4.78 12.28
CA ASN A 18 -0.33 5.28 13.57
C ASN A 18 1.20 5.33 13.60
N GLN A 19 1.75 6.00 14.62
CA GLN A 19 3.19 6.18 14.76
C GLN A 19 3.96 4.85 14.83
N ALA A 20 3.39 3.83 15.49
CA ALA A 20 4.05 2.54 15.60
C ALA A 20 4.18 1.85 14.24
N ALA A 21 3.14 1.93 13.40
CA ALA A 21 3.17 1.43 12.03
C ALA A 21 4.24 2.14 11.20
N LEU A 22 4.30 3.48 11.26
CA LEU A 22 5.33 4.27 10.57
C LEU A 22 6.76 3.92 10.99
N THR A 23 7.00 3.73 12.28
CA THR A 23 8.32 3.33 12.80
C THR A 23 8.68 1.89 12.41
N ALA A 24 7.68 1.02 12.20
CA ALA A 24 7.86 -0.37 11.83
C ALA A 24 7.90 -0.63 10.31
N ASP A 25 7.69 0.38 9.46
CA ASP A 25 7.53 0.28 7.99
C ASP A 25 8.56 -0.64 7.30
N ALA A 26 9.85 -0.52 7.67
CA ALA A 26 10.92 -1.36 7.12
C ALA A 26 10.78 -2.88 7.41
N LYS A 27 9.87 -3.27 8.32
CA LYS A 27 9.63 -4.65 8.76
C LYS A 27 8.28 -5.19 8.27
N THR A 28 7.41 -4.36 7.70
CA THR A 28 6.07 -4.73 7.25
C THR A 28 5.96 -4.63 5.73
N PRO A 29 6.51 -5.60 4.96
CA PRO A 29 6.65 -5.46 3.51
C PRO A 29 5.33 -5.53 2.71
N GLY A 30 4.19 -5.65 3.40
CA GLY A 30 2.86 -5.64 2.77
C GLY A 30 2.34 -4.23 2.47
N ASP A 31 2.98 -3.20 3.02
CA ASP A 31 2.68 -1.79 2.80
C ASP A 31 3.97 -0.97 2.59
N VAL A 32 3.79 0.28 2.16
CA VAL A 32 4.85 1.29 2.09
C VAL A 32 4.27 2.58 2.67
N LEU A 33 4.60 2.86 3.92
CA LEU A 33 4.05 3.99 4.68
C LEU A 33 5.01 5.18 4.76
N THR A 34 6.29 4.96 4.42
CA THR A 34 7.30 6.03 4.36
C THR A 34 7.97 6.07 2.99
N TYR A 35 8.41 7.27 2.58
CA TYR A 35 9.07 7.51 1.29
C TYR A 35 10.34 6.65 1.04
N GLY A 36 10.95 6.14 2.11
CA GLY A 36 12.18 5.36 2.09
C GLY A 36 12.01 3.85 2.30
N MET A 37 10.77 3.34 2.44
CA MET A 37 10.50 2.00 2.97
C MET A 37 11.19 1.76 4.33
N GLY A 38 11.08 2.77 5.20
CA GLY A 38 11.75 2.90 6.48
C GLY A 38 12.40 4.27 6.65
N TYR A 39 12.48 4.76 7.89
CA TYR A 39 13.19 6.00 8.22
C TYR A 39 14.71 5.96 7.98
N ASN A 40 15.27 4.76 7.77
CA ASN A 40 16.65 4.57 7.34
C ASN A 40 16.86 4.80 5.83
N ASN A 41 15.79 5.05 5.06
CA ASN A 41 15.81 5.35 3.63
C ASN A 41 16.54 4.33 2.74
N GLN A 42 16.53 3.05 3.14
CA GLN A 42 17.26 2.01 2.40
C GLN A 42 16.57 1.60 1.10
N ARG A 43 15.26 1.85 0.95
CA ARG A 43 14.46 1.38 -0.19
C ARG A 43 14.66 -0.13 -0.45
N TYR A 44 14.79 -0.91 0.63
CA TYR A 44 14.97 -2.36 0.59
C TYR A 44 13.67 -3.08 0.96
N SER A 45 13.30 -4.12 0.19
CA SER A 45 12.21 -5.04 0.52
C SER A 45 12.75 -6.45 0.76
N PRO A 46 12.36 -7.13 1.86
CA PRO A 46 12.76 -8.51 2.13
C PRO A 46 11.95 -9.57 1.35
N LEU A 47 10.97 -9.18 0.52
CA LEU A 47 10.16 -10.10 -0.27
C LEU A 47 11.01 -10.85 -1.31
N LYS A 48 10.67 -12.12 -1.56
CA LYS A 48 11.41 -13.01 -2.47
C LYS A 48 10.54 -13.64 -3.56
N GLN A 49 9.29 -13.22 -3.69
CA GLN A 49 8.38 -13.78 -4.71
C GLN A 49 8.89 -13.53 -6.13
N ILE A 50 9.52 -12.36 -6.35
CA ILE A 50 10.16 -11.99 -7.59
C ILE A 50 11.67 -12.02 -7.36
N ASP A 51 12.39 -12.75 -8.20
CA ASP A 51 13.84 -12.94 -8.12
C ASP A 51 14.49 -12.98 -9.52
N SER A 52 15.80 -13.16 -9.58
CA SER A 52 16.55 -13.21 -10.84
C SER A 52 16.20 -14.41 -11.74
N GLY A 53 15.60 -15.46 -11.19
CA GLY A 53 15.17 -16.63 -11.95
C GLY A 53 13.79 -16.48 -12.60
N ASN A 54 12.96 -15.55 -12.11
CA ASN A 54 11.58 -15.39 -12.59
C ASN A 54 11.21 -13.98 -13.06
N ALA A 55 12.05 -12.96 -12.84
CA ALA A 55 11.75 -11.58 -13.22
C ALA A 55 11.39 -11.41 -14.71
N ALA A 56 11.94 -12.25 -15.58
CA ALA A 56 11.63 -12.26 -17.01
C ALA A 56 10.16 -12.63 -17.35
N LYS A 57 9.40 -13.16 -16.38
CA LYS A 57 8.00 -13.57 -16.56
C LYS A 57 7.01 -12.48 -16.17
N LEU A 58 7.47 -11.34 -15.65
CA LEU A 58 6.59 -10.26 -15.24
C LEU A 58 5.89 -9.65 -16.45
N ALA A 59 4.59 -9.42 -16.30
CA ALA A 59 3.75 -8.78 -17.31
C ALA A 59 2.88 -7.69 -16.64
N PRO A 60 2.51 -6.62 -17.38
CA PRO A 60 1.60 -5.61 -16.86
C PRO A 60 0.23 -6.22 -16.49
N VAL A 61 -0.29 -5.85 -15.31
CA VAL A 61 -1.63 -6.29 -14.85
C VAL A 61 -2.68 -5.21 -15.14
N TRP A 62 -2.30 -3.94 -15.04
CA TRP A 62 -3.14 -2.77 -15.31
C TRP A 62 -2.27 -1.57 -15.69
N SER A 63 -2.90 -0.50 -16.19
CA SER A 63 -2.24 0.79 -16.48
C SER A 63 -3.18 1.95 -16.12
N TYR A 64 -2.62 3.07 -15.68
CA TYR A 64 -3.35 4.29 -15.31
C TYR A 64 -2.73 5.52 -16.01
N SER A 65 -3.56 6.36 -16.62
CA SER A 65 -3.13 7.58 -17.31
C SER A 65 -3.39 8.82 -16.44
N LEU A 66 -2.37 9.65 -16.26
CA LEU A 66 -2.50 10.92 -15.53
C LEU A 66 -3.14 12.05 -16.35
N ASN A 67 -3.20 11.91 -17.68
CA ASN A 67 -3.67 12.95 -18.61
C ASN A 67 -3.14 14.37 -18.28
N ASN A 68 -1.85 14.47 -17.95
CA ASN A 68 -1.17 15.73 -17.69
C ASN A 68 0.06 15.88 -18.60
N ALA A 69 0.41 17.12 -18.94
CA ALA A 69 1.57 17.39 -19.79
C ALA A 69 2.88 17.43 -18.98
N GLN A 70 2.78 17.60 -17.66
CA GLN A 70 3.90 17.77 -16.73
C GLN A 70 4.48 16.45 -16.20
N GLY A 71 3.85 15.30 -16.49
CA GLY A 71 4.34 13.98 -16.05
C GLY A 71 4.02 13.65 -14.59
N GLN A 72 4.85 12.83 -13.93
CA GLN A 72 4.65 12.39 -12.54
C GLN A 72 5.17 13.41 -11.50
N GLU A 73 5.62 14.57 -11.96
CA GLU A 73 6.11 15.66 -11.12
C GLU A 73 4.91 16.48 -10.61
N SER A 74 4.89 16.80 -9.32
CA SER A 74 3.90 17.72 -8.70
C SER A 74 4.48 19.12 -8.54
#